data_AF-A0A659SGH5-F1
#
_entry.id   AF-A0A659SGH5-F1
#
_cell.length_a   1.000
_cell.length_b   1.000
_cell.length_c   1.000
_cell.angle_alpha   90.00
_cell.angle_beta   90.00
_cell.angle_gamma   90.00
#
_symmetry.space_group_name_H-M   'P 1'
#
loop_
_entity.id
_entity.type
_entity.pdbx_description
1 polymer ?
#
loop_
_entity_poly.entity_id
_entity_poly.type
_entity_poly.pdbx_seq_one_letter_code
_entity_poly.pdbx_strand_id
1 'polypeptide(L)' 'MKLQLVAVGTKMPDWVQTGFTEYLRRFPKDMPFELIEIPAGKRGSTADIKRIHDKAVSEK' A
#
# COMPACT_ATOMS: atom_id res chain seq x y z
N MET A 1 -10.01 9.84 15.06
CA MET A 1 -9.31 8.54 14.96
C MET A 1 -8.78 8.41 13.54
N LYS A 2 -7.61 7.83 13.29
CA LYS A 2 -6.99 7.82 11.94
C LYS A 2 -6.90 6.41 11.38
N LEU A 3 -7.31 6.21 10.13
CA LEU A 3 -7.20 4.94 9.42
C LEU A 3 -6.02 5.01 8.45
N GLN A 4 -5.12 4.04 8.52
CA GLN A 4 -3.98 3.94 7.62
C GLN A 4 -3.98 2.57 6.94
N LEU A 5 -4.03 2.59 5.61
CA LEU A 5 -3.86 1.40 4.77
C LEU A 5 -2.40 1.36 4.32
N VAL A 6 -1.65 0.38 4.82
CA VAL A 6 -0.27 0.14 4.41
C VAL A 6 -0.26 -1.03 3.45
N ALA A 7 0.03 -0.79 2.17
CA ALA A 7 -0.03 -1.78 1.12
C ALA A 7 1.29 -1.86 0.36
N VAL A 8 1.71 -3.08 0.00
CA VAL A 8 2.92 -3.31 -0.79
C VAL A 8 2.58 -3.29 -2.28
N GLY A 9 3.23 -2.40 -3.03
CA GLY A 9 3.08 -2.26 -4.47
C GLY A 9 2.72 -0.83 -4.88
N THR A 10 3.50 -0.27 -5.80
CA THR A 10 3.36 1.11 -6.31
C THR A 10 2.72 1.19 -7.70
N LYS A 11 2.26 0.05 -8.23
CA LYS A 11 1.58 -0.05 -9.54
C LYS A 11 0.22 -0.70 -9.37
N MET A 12 -0.69 0.04 -8.77
CA MET A 12 -2.10 -0.36 -8.72
C MET A 12 -2.73 -0.14 -10.11
N PRO A 13 -3.52 -1.10 -10.63
CA PRO A 13 -4.29 -0.90 -11.86
C PRO A 13 -5.23 0.32 -11.77
N ASP A 14 -5.48 0.98 -12.89
CA ASP A 14 -6.27 2.23 -12.93
C ASP A 14 -7.68 2.07 -12.35
N TRP A 15 -8.30 0.90 -12.54
CA TRP A 15 -9.62 0.59 -11.97
C TRP A 15 -9.60 0.55 -10.43
N VAL A 16 -8.49 0.12 -9.83
CA VAL A 16 -8.31 0.10 -8.37
C VAL A 16 -8.13 1.53 -7.86
N GLN A 17 -7.27 2.32 -8.48
CA GLN A 17 -7.03 3.71 -8.07
C GLN A 17 -8.31 4.55 -8.14
N THR A 18 -9.09 4.36 -9.21
CA THR A 18 -10.36 5.04 -9.41
C THR A 18 -11.37 4.68 -8.32
N GLY A 19 -11.56 3.38 -8.07
CA GLY A 19 -12.44 2.91 -7.00
C GLY A 19 -11.99 3.39 -5.62
N PHE A 20 -10.69 3.29 -5.33
CA PHE A 20 -10.12 3.71 -4.06
C PHE A 20 -10.34 5.21 -3.80
N THR A 21 -10.09 6.05 -4.79
CA THR A 21 -10.28 7.52 -4.68
C THR A 21 -11.75 7.87 -4.43
N GLU A 22 -12.66 7.17 -5.09
CA GLU A 22 -14.11 7.35 -4.90
C GLU A 22 -14.54 6.99 -3.48
N TYR A 23 -14.04 5.88 -2.92
CA TYR A 23 -14.31 5.52 -1.52
C TYR A 23 -13.65 6.47 -0.53
N LEU A 24 -12.41 6.91 -0.79
CA LEU A 24 -11.66 7.81 0.08
C LEU A 24 -12.38 9.15 0.27
N ARG A 25 -13.06 9.66 -0.76
CA ARG A 25 -13.87 10.89 -0.69
C ARG A 25 -15.15 10.75 0.14
N ARG A 26 -15.62 9.53 0.37
CA ARG A 26 -16.82 9.25 1.18
C ARG A 26 -16.53 9.21 2.67
N PHE A 27 -15.25 9.20 3.08
CA PHE A 27 -14.89 9.23 4.48
C PHE A 27 -15.17 10.61 5.10
N PRO A 28 -15.76 10.63 6.31
CA PRO A 28 -15.99 11.88 7.03
C PRO A 28 -14.67 12.48 7.55
N LYS A 29 -14.64 13.80 7.72
CA LYS A 29 -13.41 14.54 8.08
C LYS A 29 -12.87 14.22 9.47
N ASP A 30 -13.69 13.66 10.35
CA ASP A 30 -13.32 13.18 11.69
C ASP A 30 -12.55 11.84 11.66
N MET A 31 -12.58 11.14 10.52
CA MET A 31 -11.91 9.88 10.26
C MET A 31 -11.06 9.93 8.98
N PRO A 32 -9.90 10.62 9.00
CA PRO A 32 -8.98 10.65 7.88
C PRO A 32 -8.49 9.24 7.53
N PHE A 33 -8.60 8.89 6.25
CA PHE A 33 -8.08 7.66 5.66
C PHE A 33 -6.86 7.98 4.79
N GLU A 34 -5.74 7.33 5.05
CA GLU A 34 -4.49 7.50 4.31
C GLU A 34 -4.01 6.18 3.72
N LEU A 35 -3.47 6.24 2.50
CA LEU A 35 -2.80 5.13 1.82
C LEU A 35 -1.29 5.34 1.87
N ILE A 36 -0.56 4.37 2.41
CA ILE A 36 0.89 4.31 2.40
C ILE A 36 1.29 3.14 1.50
N GLU A 37 1.90 3.46 0.37
CA GLU A 37 2.41 2.47 -0.58
C GLU A 37 3.86 2.15 -0.26
N ILE A 38 4.15 0.88 0.00
CA ILE A 38 5.51 0.37 0.19
C ILE A 38 6.00 -0.22 -1.14
N PRO A 39 7.14 0.24 -1.69
CA PRO A 39 7.67 -0.31 -2.93
C PRO A 39 7.97 -1.80 -2.80
N ALA A 40 7.39 -2.60 -3.68
CA ALA A 40 7.65 -4.04 -3.70
C ALA A 40 9.12 -4.30 -4.13
N GLY A 41 9.87 -5.05 -3.31
CA GLY A 41 11.19 -5.53 -3.70
C GLY A 41 11.12 -6.39 -4.96
N LYS A 42 12.08 -6.22 -5.88
CA LYS A 42 12.13 -6.98 -7.14
C LYS A 42 12.23 -8.48 -6.86
N ARG A 43 11.20 -9.25 -7.21
CA ARG A 43 11.19 -10.71 -7.17
C ARG A 43 11.73 -11.24 -8.50
N GLY A 44 13.01 -11.62 -8.51
CA GLY A 44 13.68 -12.30 -9.63
C GLY A 44 13.99 -13.77 -9.31
N SER A 45 14.48 -14.53 -10.29
CA SER A 45 14.73 -15.99 -10.16
C SER A 45 15.67 -16.39 -9.00
N THR A 46 16.60 -15.51 -8.62
CA THR A 46 17.54 -15.71 -7.49
C THR A 46 17.23 -14.79 -6.30
N ALA A 47 16.05 -14.19 -6.25
CA ALA A 47 15.72 -13.22 -5.22
C ALA A 47 15.42 -13.91 -3.88
N ASP A 48 16.10 -13.45 -2.84
CA ASP A 48 15.90 -13.94 -1.47
C ASP A 48 14.55 -13.43 -0.93
N ILE A 49 13.54 -14.30 -1.04
CA ILE A 49 12.13 -13.98 -0.74
C ILE A 49 11.96 -13.58 0.73
N LYS A 50 12.72 -14.18 1.65
CA LYS A 50 12.67 -13.86 3.08
C LYS A 50 13.16 -12.44 3.34
N ARG A 51 14.30 -12.07 2.76
CA ARG A 51 14.87 -10.73 2.90
C ARG A 51 13.97 -9.63 2.31
N ILE A 52 13.27 -9.93 1.22
CA ILE A 52 12.31 -8.99 0.61
C ILE A 52 11.08 -8.79 1.52
N HIS A 53 10.58 -9.86 2.13
CA HIS A 53 9.48 -9.79 3.08
C HIS A 53 9.87 -9.01 4.34
N ASP A 54 11.01 -9.33 4.95
CA ASP A 54 11.47 -8.67 6.18
C ASP A 54 11.73 -7.18 5.97
N LYS A 55 12.23 -6.79 4.78
CA LYS A 55 12.41 -5.38 4.43
C LYS A 55 11.08 -4.63 4.34
N ALA A 56 10.05 -5.24 3.75
CA ALA A 56 8.72 -4.64 3.66
C ALA A 56 8.03 -4.50 5.04
N VAL A 57 8.36 -5.38 5.99
CA VAL A 57 7.84 -5.32 7.37
C VAL A 57 8.63 -4.33 8.23
N SER A 58 9.93 -4.17 8.00
CA SER A 58 10.82 -3.29 8.77
C SER A 58 10.77 -1.81 8.38
N GLU A 59 10.24 -1.45 7.21
CA GLU A 59 10.11 -0.05 6.74
C GLU A 59 8.89 0.69 7.32
N LYS A 60 8.25 0.14 8.37
CA LYS A 60 7.12 0.75 9.09
C LYS A 60 7.55 1.47 10.36
#